data_AF-A0A7C1YTW0-F1
#
_entry.id   AF-A0A7C1YTW0-F1
#
_cell.length_a   1.000
_cell.length_b   1.000
_cell.length_c   1.000
_cell.angle_alpha   90.00
_cell.angle_beta   90.00
_cell.angle_gamma   90.00
#
_symmetry.space_group_name_H-M   'P 1'
#
loop_
_entity.id
_entity.type
_entity.pdbx_description
1 polymer ?
#
loop_
_entity_poly.entity_id
_entity_poly.type
_entity_poly.pdbx_seq_one_letter_code
_entity_poly.pdbx_strand_id
1 'polypeptide(L)'
;MRERQKGRTREQAAASANTFRGIQILGERARFNVVAGNYIGTDITGQYALENHQFGVIMEVQASDNVIGGTTPAERNLISGNVNKGIGISDPGSTHNTVIGNWIGVDASGTAALGN
;
A
#
# COMPACT_ATOMS: atom_id res chain seq x y z
N MET A 1 37.38 -0.03 -4.24
CA MET A 1 36.19 0.05 -3.38
C MET A 1 35.04 0.60 -4.21
N ARG A 2 34.03 -0.22 -4.53
CA ARG A 2 32.81 0.22 -5.24
C ARG A 2 31.63 -0.24 -4.40
N GLU A 3 30.96 0.72 -3.76
CA GLU A 3 29.73 0.47 -3.01
C GLU A 3 28.62 0.10 -4.00
N ARG A 4 28.05 -1.09 -3.80
CA ARG A 4 26.86 -1.55 -4.52
C ARG A 4 25.66 -0.77 -3.98
N GLN A 5 25.03 0.04 -4.82
CA GLN A 5 23.65 0.50 -4.63
C GLN A 5 22.77 -0.74 -4.41
N LYS A 6 22.34 -0.97 -3.16
CA LYS A 6 21.37 -2.03 -2.83
C LYS A 6 20.03 -1.69 -3.49
N GLY A 7 19.46 -2.70 -4.14
CA GLY A 7 18.36 -2.61 -5.08
C GLY A 7 17.13 -1.88 -4.56
N ARG A 8 16.67 -0.91 -5.35
CA ARG A 8 15.27 -0.46 -5.39
C ARG A 8 14.63 -1.12 -6.60
N THR A 9 14.29 -2.40 -6.51
CA THR A 9 13.48 -3.05 -7.55
C THR A 9 12.07 -2.49 -7.46
N ARG A 10 11.70 -1.66 -8.44
CA ARG A 10 10.35 -1.11 -8.63
C ARG A 10 9.55 -2.12 -9.44
N GLU A 11 8.94 -3.08 -8.77
CA GLU A 11 7.94 -3.95 -9.37
C GLU A 11 6.56 -3.43 -8.94
N GLN A 12 5.75 -2.98 -9.90
CA GLN A 12 4.35 -2.67 -9.66
C GLN A 12 3.65 -4.00 -9.38
N ALA A 13 3.20 -4.21 -8.15
CA ALA A 13 2.43 -5.39 -7.76
C ALA A 13 0.94 -5.02 -7.70
N ALA A 14 0.09 -5.81 -8.34
CA ALA A 14 -1.36 -5.74 -8.14
C ALA A 14 -1.72 -6.63 -6.93
N ALA A 15 -2.36 -6.06 -5.91
CA ALA A 15 -2.79 -6.79 -4.72
C ALA A 15 -4.31 -6.63 -4.54
N SER A 16 -5.07 -7.41 -5.31
CA SER A 16 -6.52 -7.31 -5.44
C SER A 16 -7.17 -8.69 -5.47
N ALA A 17 -8.47 -8.77 -5.18
CA ALA A 17 -9.22 -10.03 -5.03
C ALA A 17 -8.65 -11.00 -3.98
N ASN A 18 -7.90 -10.51 -3.00
CA ASN A 18 -7.42 -11.38 -1.93
C ASN A 18 -8.57 -11.66 -0.95
N THR A 19 -8.72 -12.92 -0.54
CA THR A 19 -9.73 -13.35 0.45
C THR A 19 -9.54 -12.72 1.83
N PHE A 20 -8.47 -11.96 2.04
CA PHE A 20 -8.18 -11.30 3.31
C PHE A 20 -7.62 -9.89 3.16
N ARG A 21 -6.32 -9.71 2.92
CA ARG A 21 -5.65 -8.40 2.87
C ARG A 21 -4.83 -8.28 1.59
N GLY A 22 -4.65 -7.05 1.10
CA GLY A 22 -3.80 -6.77 -0.05
C GLY A 22 -2.32 -6.96 0.27
N ILE A 23 -1.68 -5.96 0.88
CA ILE A 23 -0.26 -5.97 1.25
C ILE A 23 -0.11 -6.00 2.78
N GLN A 24 0.74 -6.89 3.28
CA GLN A 24 1.02 -7.03 4.71
C GLN A 24 2.51 -6.77 4.99
N ILE A 25 2.79 -5.87 5.93
CA ILE A 25 4.13 -5.57 6.42
C ILE A 25 4.12 -5.91 7.91
N LEU A 26 4.67 -7.08 8.26
CA LEU A 26 4.52 -7.69 9.58
C LEU A 26 5.85 -8.04 10.22
N GLY A 27 5.98 -7.68 11.50
CA GLY A 27 7.05 -8.16 12.38
C GLY A 27 8.09 -7.09 12.70
N GLU A 28 8.80 -7.30 13.81
CA GLU A 28 9.77 -6.35 14.39
C GLU A 28 10.94 -6.03 13.44
N ARG A 29 11.14 -6.86 12.41
CA ARG A 29 12.19 -6.70 11.40
C ARG A 29 11.65 -6.19 10.07
N ALA A 30 10.35 -5.94 9.95
CA ALA A 30 9.72 -5.36 8.78
C ALA A 30 9.92 -3.85 8.78
N ARG A 31 11.12 -3.45 8.33
CA ARG A 31 11.56 -2.07 8.28
C ARG A 31 12.12 -1.68 6.93
N PHE A 32 12.02 -0.38 6.61
CA PHE A 32 12.52 0.20 5.35
C PHE A 32 11.89 -0.43 4.09
N ASN A 33 10.68 -0.94 4.20
CA ASN A 33 9.92 -1.39 3.03
C ASN A 33 9.27 -0.18 2.35
N VAL A 34 9.17 -0.24 1.03
CA VAL A 34 8.50 0.78 0.23
C VAL A 34 7.40 0.10 -0.60
N VAL A 35 6.17 0.53 -0.39
CA VAL A 35 5.01 0.17 -1.20
C VAL A 35 4.69 1.36 -2.08
N ALA A 36 4.98 1.30 -3.37
CA ALA A 36 4.78 2.42 -4.28
C ALA A 36 4.30 1.96 -5.65
N GLY A 37 3.41 2.73 -6.28
CA GLY A 37 2.93 2.48 -7.64
C GLY A 37 2.00 1.27 -7.81
N ASN A 38 1.30 0.85 -6.75
CA ASN A 38 0.46 -0.34 -6.74
C ASN A 38 -1.04 -0.02 -6.87
N TYR A 39 -1.81 -0.96 -7.43
CA TYR A 39 -3.28 -0.97 -7.42
C TYR A 39 -3.74 -2.02 -6.42
N ILE A 40 -4.48 -1.60 -5.39
CA ILE A 40 -4.79 -2.41 -4.22
C ILE A 40 -6.29 -2.34 -3.92
N GLY A 41 -6.98 -3.46 -4.14
CA GLY A 41 -8.44 -3.57 -3.98
C GLY A 41 -9.23 -3.09 -5.21
N THR A 42 -8.54 -2.82 -6.32
CA THR A 42 -9.15 -2.47 -7.62
C THR A 42 -8.70 -3.41 -8.73
N ASP A 43 -9.36 -3.37 -9.87
CA ASP A 43 -8.83 -3.97 -11.09
C ASP A 43 -7.57 -3.22 -11.60
N ILE A 44 -6.96 -3.72 -12.67
CA ILE A 44 -5.74 -3.13 -13.27
C ILE A 44 -5.97 -1.73 -13.86
N THR A 45 -7.21 -1.38 -14.17
CA THR A 45 -7.55 -0.03 -14.65
C THR A 45 -7.73 0.95 -13.49
N GLY A 46 -8.00 0.44 -12.29
CA GLY A 46 -8.32 1.23 -11.09
C GLY A 46 -9.67 1.92 -11.17
N GLN A 47 -10.55 1.46 -12.05
CA GLN A 47 -11.90 2.01 -12.23
C GLN A 47 -12.95 1.20 -11.46
N TYR A 48 -12.66 -0.07 -11.16
CA TYR A 48 -13.59 -0.96 -10.51
C TYR A 48 -12.98 -1.56 -9.25
N ALA A 49 -13.79 -1.69 -8.20
CA ALA A 49 -13.42 -2.42 -7.00
C ALA A 49 -13.23 -3.91 -7.33
N LEU A 50 -12.12 -4.47 -6.87
CA LEU A 50 -11.82 -5.89 -6.90
C LEU A 50 -11.32 -6.26 -5.50
N GLU A 51 -12.31 -6.47 -4.62
CA GLU A 51 -12.16 -6.24 -3.19
C GLU A 51 -11.09 -7.10 -2.53
N ASN A 52 -10.35 -6.50 -1.59
CA ASN A 52 -9.73 -7.27 -0.51
C ASN A 52 -10.69 -7.24 0.69
N HIS A 53 -10.98 -8.40 1.28
CA HIS A 53 -12.04 -8.53 2.30
C HIS A 53 -11.72 -7.91 3.69
N GLN A 54 -10.58 -7.25 3.85
CA GLN A 54 -10.23 -6.45 5.03
C GLN A 54 -9.46 -5.18 4.66
N PHE A 55 -8.13 -5.26 4.65
CA PHE A 55 -7.24 -4.12 4.52
C PHE A 55 -6.59 -4.08 3.15
N GLY A 56 -6.47 -2.90 2.56
CA GLY A 56 -5.60 -2.72 1.39
C GLY A 56 -4.14 -2.93 1.78
N VAL A 57 -3.65 -2.13 2.73
CA VAL A 57 -2.31 -2.25 3.31
C VAL A 57 -2.40 -2.33 4.82
N ILE A 58 -1.68 -3.26 5.44
CA ILE A 58 -1.57 -3.37 6.91
C ILE A 58 -0.11 -3.35 7.37
N MET A 59 0.19 -2.56 8.39
CA MET A 59 1.46 -2.54 9.13
C MET A 59 1.20 -2.91 10.59
N GLU A 60 1.78 -4.02 11.06
CA GLU A 60 1.54 -4.59 12.40
C GLU A 60 2.79 -5.27 12.98
N VAL A 61 2.72 -5.60 14.27
CA VAL A 61 3.76 -6.34 15.00
C VAL A 61 5.09 -5.58 15.01
N GLN A 62 5.05 -4.32 15.47
CA GLN A 62 6.20 -3.42 15.55
C GLN A 62 6.88 -3.12 14.20
N ALA A 63 6.12 -3.15 13.10
CA ALA A 63 6.61 -2.75 11.77
C ALA A 63 6.95 -1.25 11.79
N SER A 64 8.18 -0.89 11.44
CA SER A 64 8.67 0.49 11.58
C SER A 64 9.44 0.99 10.36
N ASP A 65 9.53 2.31 10.20
CA ASP A 65 10.30 2.95 9.12
C ASP A 65 9.89 2.51 7.69
N ASN A 66 8.61 2.19 7.47
CA ASN A 66 8.10 1.82 6.15
C ASN A 66 7.44 3.01 5.45
N VAL A 67 7.41 2.99 4.12
CA VAL A 67 6.80 4.05 3.30
C VAL A 67 5.72 3.45 2.42
N ILE A 68 4.49 3.95 2.54
CA ILE A 68 3.38 3.68 1.64
C ILE A 68 3.18 4.92 0.77
N GLY A 69 3.60 4.81 -0.49
CA GLY A 69 3.51 5.82 -1.53
C GLY A 69 4.81 6.59 -1.76
N GLY A 70 4.70 7.83 -2.23
CA GLY A 70 5.83 8.71 -2.52
C GLY A 70 5.38 10.09 -3.01
N THR A 71 6.35 10.94 -3.36
CA THR A 71 6.07 12.33 -3.76
C THR A 71 5.79 12.48 -5.25
N THR A 72 6.04 11.45 -6.05
CA THR A 72 5.80 11.47 -7.49
C THR A 72 4.53 10.70 -7.87
N PRO A 73 3.84 11.06 -8.97
CA PRO A 73 2.70 10.28 -9.45
C PRO A 73 3.02 8.79 -9.71
N ALA A 74 4.25 8.46 -10.08
CA ALA A 74 4.68 7.07 -10.30
C ALA A 74 4.80 6.25 -9.01
N GLU A 75 4.95 6.91 -7.85
CA GLU A 75 5.06 6.26 -6.55
C GLU A 75 3.71 6.15 -5.84
N ARG A 76 2.68 6.82 -6.34
CA ARG A 76 1.32 6.78 -5.81
C ARG A 76 0.75 5.38 -5.88
N ASN A 77 0.28 4.86 -4.75
CA ASN A 77 -0.61 3.71 -4.77
C ASN A 77 -2.06 4.18 -4.94
N LEU A 78 -2.86 3.38 -5.65
CA LEU A 78 -4.32 3.45 -5.65
C LEU A 78 -4.84 2.38 -4.69
N ILE A 79 -5.46 2.81 -3.58
CA ILE A 79 -5.91 1.94 -2.50
C ILE A 79 -7.40 2.19 -2.28
N SER A 80 -8.22 1.37 -2.93
CA SER A 80 -9.67 1.56 -3.01
C SER A 80 -10.37 0.21 -3.09
N GLY A 81 -11.67 0.17 -2.84
CA GLY A 81 -12.46 -1.06 -2.94
C GLY A 81 -12.09 -2.12 -1.90
N ASN A 82 -11.38 -1.76 -0.84
CA ASN A 82 -11.18 -2.68 0.29
C ASN A 82 -12.43 -2.68 1.19
N VAL A 83 -12.69 -3.74 1.93
CA VAL A 83 -13.96 -3.87 2.70
C VAL A 83 -13.94 -3.17 4.06
N ASN A 84 -12.77 -3.06 4.70
CA ASN A 84 -12.66 -2.49 6.06
C ASN A 84 -11.89 -1.16 6.07
N LYS A 85 -10.63 -1.15 5.63
CA LYS A 85 -9.82 0.07 5.56
C LYS A 85 -8.85 0.00 4.38
N GLY A 86 -8.56 1.15 3.79
CA GLY A 86 -7.50 1.26 2.79
C GLY A 86 -6.13 0.97 3.40
N ILE A 87 -5.74 1.69 4.46
CA ILE A 87 -4.48 1.50 5.18
C ILE A 87 -4.76 1.35 6.68
N GLY A 88 -4.21 0.33 7.30
CA GLY A 88 -4.16 0.17 8.75
C GLY A 88 -2.72 0.16 9.27
N ILE A 89 -2.47 0.95 10.31
CA ILE A 89 -1.25 0.88 11.11
C ILE A 89 -1.71 0.52 12.52
N SER A 90 -1.52 -0.73 12.90
CA SER A 90 -1.94 -1.26 14.19
C SER A 90 -0.72 -1.65 15.01
N ASP A 91 -0.93 -1.77 16.31
CA ASP A 91 0.10 -1.97 17.34
C ASP A 91 0.89 -0.69 17.72
N PRO A 92 1.02 -0.38 19.02
CA PRO A 92 1.77 0.80 19.49
C PRO A 92 3.24 0.83 19.07
N GLY A 93 3.85 -0.32 18.78
CA GLY A 93 5.23 -0.41 18.33
C GLY A 93 5.41 -0.16 16.83
N SER A 94 4.32 -0.10 16.05
CA SER A 94 4.37 0.16 14.60
C SER A 94 4.61 1.64 14.31
N THR A 95 5.84 2.10 14.54
CA THR A 95 6.21 3.52 14.58
C THR A 95 6.99 3.97 13.34
N HIS A 96 7.09 5.29 13.13
CA HIS A 96 7.89 5.88 12.03
C HIS A 96 7.49 5.43 10.61
N ASN A 97 6.26 4.94 10.45
CA ASN A 97 5.72 4.62 9.14
C ASN A 97 5.17 5.88 8.48
N THR A 98 5.49 6.07 7.20
CA THR A 98 5.08 7.22 6.41
C THR A 98 4.03 6.79 5.38
N VAL A 99 2.90 7.50 5.34
CA VAL A 99 1.88 7.35 4.31
C VAL A 99 1.82 8.67 3.54
N ILE A 100 2.21 8.66 2.26
CA ILE A 100 2.33 9.90 1.47
C ILE A 100 1.93 9.69 0.01
N GLY A 101 1.20 10.66 -0.55
CA GLY A 101 0.94 10.75 -1.99
C GLY A 101 0.10 9.61 -2.58
N ASN A 102 -0.62 8.85 -1.75
CA ASN A 102 -1.56 7.80 -2.20
C ASN A 102 -2.91 8.38 -2.61
N TRP A 103 -3.62 7.66 -3.47
CA TRP A 103 -5.06 7.81 -3.66
C TRP A 103 -5.79 6.75 -2.85
N ILE A 104 -6.73 7.19 -2.02
CA ILE A 104 -7.44 6.32 -1.08
C ILE A 104 -8.94 6.55 -1.25
N GLY A 105 -9.66 5.49 -1.61
CA GLY A 105 -11.12 5.49 -1.72
C GLY A 105 -11.68 6.12 -2.99
N VAL A 106 -10.81 6.41 -3.96
CA VAL A 106 -11.14 7.00 -5.26
C VAL A 106 -10.74 6.07 -6.41
N ASP A 107 -11.19 6.36 -7.62
CA ASP A 107 -10.76 5.67 -8.84
C ASP A 107 -9.40 6.18 -9.36
N ALA A 108 -8.90 5.60 -10.46
CA ALA A 108 -7.64 6.01 -11.10
C ALA A 108 -7.69 7.38 -11.80
N SER A 109 -8.81 8.10 -11.80
CA SER A 109 -8.84 9.53 -12.15
C SER A 109 -8.67 10.43 -10.91
N GLY A 110 -8.85 9.88 -9.71
CA GLY A 110 -8.85 10.62 -8.46
C GLY A 110 -10.13 11.44 -8.25
N THR A 111 -11.20 11.16 -8.99
CA THR A 111 -12.41 11.99 -8.98
C THR A 111 -13.68 11.24 -8.59
N ALA A 112 -13.80 9.95 -8.95
CA ALA A 112 -14.93 9.13 -8.58
C ALA A 112 -14.63 8.37 -7.28
N ALA A 113 -15.61 8.29 -6.38
CA ALA A 113 -15.48 7.50 -5.17
C ALA A 113 -15.66 6.01 -5.47
N LEU A 114 -14.75 5.18 -4.96
CA LEU A 114 -14.88 3.72 -4.90
C LEU A 114 -15.02 3.19 -3.46
N GLY A 115 -14.66 4.01 -2.46
CA GLY A 115 -14.74 3.63 -1.04
C GLY A 115 -13.59 2.72 -0.58
N ASN A 116 -13.61 2.43 0.72
CA ASN A 116 -12.77 1.48 1.45
C ASN A 116 -13.47 1.04 2.74
#